data_AF-A0A8T1Q290-F1
#
_entry.id   AF-A0A8T1Q290-F1
#
_cell.length_a   1.000
_cell.length_b   1.000
_cell.length_c   1.000
_cell.angle_alpha   90.00
_cell.angle_beta   90.00
_cell.angle_gamma   90.00
#
_symmetry.space_group_name_H-M   'P 1'
#
loop_
_entity.id
_entity.type
_entity.pdbx_description
1 polymer ?
#
loop_
_entity_poly.entity_id
_entity_poly.type
_entity_poly.pdbx_seq_one_letter_code
_entity_poly.pdbx_strand_id
1 'polypeptide(L)'
;MPLGKYYCDYCDKQFQDTPYARKRHLQGLQHLRAKALWFDSFKLQDANQAYTEGFRKGVCNHFIKTGFCQYGDSCKYFHPKSNLSNVNAQGVSGISR
;
A
#
# COMPACT_ATOMS: atom_id res chain seq x y z
N MET A 1 31.90 -29.16 1.04
CA MET A 1 30.53 -28.60 0.99
C MET A 1 30.47 -27.50 -0.06
N PRO A 2 29.46 -27.45 -0.94
CA PRO A 2 29.32 -26.33 -1.88
C PRO A 2 29.02 -25.05 -1.10
N LEU A 3 29.80 -24.00 -1.36
CA LEU A 3 29.66 -22.67 -0.76
C LEU A 3 28.28 -22.10 -1.14
N GLY A 4 27.51 -21.64 -0.16
CA GLY A 4 26.20 -21.02 -0.38
C GLY A 4 26.31 -19.81 -1.31
N LYS A 5 25.27 -19.54 -2.09
CA LYS A 5 25.20 -18.32 -2.91
C LYS A 5 24.55 -17.21 -2.07
N TYR A 6 25.14 -16.02 -2.09
CA TYR A 6 24.56 -14.84 -1.49
C TYR A 6 23.63 -14.16 -2.48
N TYR A 7 22.40 -13.89 -2.05
CA TYR A 7 21.41 -13.13 -2.80
C TYR A 7 21.29 -11.72 -2.23
N CYS A 8 21.38 -10.70 -3.08
CA CYS A 8 21.10 -9.32 -2.69
C CYS A 8 19.75 -8.86 -3.22
N ASP A 9 18.81 -8.63 -2.31
CA ASP A 9 17.45 -8.16 -2.60
C ASP A 9 17.42 -6.81 -3.34
N TYR A 10 18.40 -5.94 -3.07
CA TYR A 10 18.50 -4.63 -3.71
C TYR A 10 19.03 -4.70 -5.16
N CYS A 11 19.65 -5.80 -5.58
CA CYS A 11 20.35 -5.87 -6.86
C CYS A 11 19.98 -7.10 -7.70
N ASP A 12 19.08 -7.97 -7.23
CA ASP A 12 18.67 -9.24 -7.83
C ASP A 12 19.84 -10.15 -8.28
N LYS A 13 21.02 -9.98 -7.66
CA LYS A 13 22.25 -10.68 -8.07
C LYS A 13 22.60 -11.77 -7.07
N GLN A 14 22.95 -12.93 -7.62
CA GLN A 14 23.50 -14.06 -6.89
C GLN A 14 25.00 -14.18 -7.16
N PHE A 15 25.80 -14.22 -6.11
CA PHE A 15 27.24 -14.48 -6.20
C PHE A 15 27.67 -15.50 -5.15
N GLN A 16 28.89 -16.02 -5.28
CA GLN A 16 29.44 -16.96 -4.32
C GLN A 16 29.65 -16.27 -2.98
N ASP A 17 29.00 -16.77 -1.92
CA ASP A 17 29.03 -16.14 -0.60
C ASP A 17 30.41 -16.33 0.04
N THR A 18 31.29 -15.36 -0.23
CA THR A 18 32.50 -15.14 0.55
C THR A 18 32.34 -13.83 1.31
N PRO A 19 32.85 -13.74 2.56
CA PRO A 19 32.74 -12.51 3.36
C PRO A 19 33.39 -11.31 2.64
N TYR A 20 34.41 -11.56 1.83
CA TYR A 20 35.05 -10.55 0.99
C TYR A 20 34.13 -10.08 -0.17
N ALA A 21 33.55 -11.00 -0.94
CA ALA A 21 32.66 -10.65 -2.05
C ALA A 21 31.41 -9.92 -1.55
N ARG A 22 30.85 -10.35 -0.41
CA ARG A 22 29.69 -9.70 0.22
C ARG A 22 29.99 -8.26 0.63
N LYS A 23 31.12 -8.04 1.33
CA LYS A 23 31.52 -6.68 1.75
C LYS A 23 31.78 -5.77 0.54
N ARG A 24 32.48 -6.26 -0.48
CA ARG A 24 32.74 -5.48 -1.70
C ARG A 24 31.47 -5.14 -2.48
N HIS A 25 30.50 -6.05 -2.50
CA HIS A 25 29.21 -5.82 -3.13
C HIS A 25 28.43 -4.72 -2.41
N LEU A 26 28.28 -4.81 -1.08
CA LEU A 26 27.53 -3.83 -0.28
C LEU A 26 28.16 -2.42 -0.29
N GLN A 27 29.49 -2.34 -0.40
CA GLN A 27 30.22 -1.06 -0.50
C GLN A 27 30.21 -0.47 -1.93
N GLY A 28 29.76 -1.22 -2.93
CA GLY A 28 29.81 -0.80 -4.33
C GLY A 28 28.77 0.28 -4.67
N LEU A 29 29.14 1.17 -5.61
CA LEU A 29 28.24 2.22 -6.12
C LEU A 29 26.95 1.65 -6.72
N GLN A 30 27.00 0.45 -7.30
CA GLN A 30 25.83 -0.24 -7.84
C GLN A 30 24.82 -0.56 -6.73
N HIS A 31 25.28 -1.10 -5.61
CA HIS A 31 24.43 -1.39 -4.45
C HIS A 31 23.88 -0.10 -3.84
N LEU A 32 24.71 0.93 -3.67
CA LEU A 32 24.28 2.22 -3.13
C LEU A 32 23.21 2.90 -4.02
N ARG A 33 23.39 2.87 -5.35
CA ARG A 33 22.39 3.37 -6.31
C ARG A 33 21.10 2.58 -6.25
N ALA A 34 21.19 1.25 -6.26
CA ALA A 34 20.01 0.41 -6.21
C ALA A 34 19.25 0.57 -4.88
N LYS A 35 19.98 0.71 -3.77
CA LYS A 35 19.43 1.08 -2.46
C LYS A 35 18.74 2.44 -2.51
N ALA A 36 19.34 3.46 -3.12
CA ALA A 36 18.72 4.78 -3.25
C ALA A 36 17.43 4.75 -4.08
N LEU A 37 17.44 4.04 -5.22
CA LEU A 37 16.24 3.84 -6.05
C LEU A 37 15.14 3.06 -5.31
N TRP A 38 15.53 2.07 -4.50
CA TRP A 38 14.60 1.37 -3.63
C TRP A 38 13.92 2.35 -2.69
N PHE A 39 14.66 3.17 -1.93
CA PHE A 39 14.06 4.19 -1.05
C PHE A 39 13.26 5.27 -1.80
N ASP A 40 13.70 5.68 -2.99
CA ASP A 40 12.97 6.62 -3.85
C ASP A 40 11.63 6.03 -4.29
N SER A 41 11.59 4.73 -4.62
CA SER A 41 10.34 4.04 -4.95
C SER A 41 9.35 3.99 -3.78
N PHE A 42 9.80 3.88 -2.52
CA PHE A 42 8.92 4.01 -1.35
C PHE A 42 8.39 5.43 -1.17
N LYS A 43 9.17 6.46 -1.52
CA LYS A 43 8.71 7.85 -1.51
C LYS A 43 7.70 8.13 -2.61
N LEU A 44 7.92 7.55 -3.79
CA LEU A 44 6.94 7.59 -4.87
C LEU A 44 5.72 6.73 -4.56
N GLN A 45 5.82 5.65 -3.77
CA GLN A 45 4.66 4.91 -3.28
C GLN A 45 3.86 5.70 -2.24
N ASP A 46 4.46 6.60 -1.46
CA ASP A 46 3.73 7.57 -0.62
C ASP A 46 3.05 8.64 -1.49
N ALA A 47 3.71 9.09 -2.56
CA ALA A 47 3.13 10.00 -3.57
C ALA A 47 2.06 9.31 -4.46
N ASN A 48 2.18 8.01 -4.70
CA ASN A 48 1.14 7.18 -5.30
C ASN A 48 0.09 6.86 -4.22
N GLN A 49 0.42 6.76 -2.94
CA GLN A 49 -0.59 6.62 -1.89
C GLN A 49 -1.40 7.92 -1.71
N ALA A 50 -0.92 9.05 -2.23
CA ALA A 50 -1.74 10.25 -2.49
C ALA A 50 -2.71 10.11 -3.70
N TYR A 51 -2.80 8.95 -4.36
CA TYR A 51 -3.96 8.55 -5.17
C TYR A 51 -4.99 7.75 -4.34
N THR A 52 -4.62 7.24 -3.15
CA THR A 52 -5.57 6.81 -2.11
C THR A 52 -6.02 7.98 -1.22
N GLU A 53 -5.84 9.19 -1.72
CA GLU A 53 -6.26 10.48 -1.16
C GLU A 53 -7.79 10.68 -1.21
N GLY A 54 -8.57 9.60 -1.15
CA GLY A 54 -9.90 9.62 -0.56
C GLY A 54 -9.85 10.02 0.93
N PHE A 55 -8.69 9.91 1.58
CA PHE A 55 -8.49 10.35 2.96
C PHE A 55 -8.25 11.87 3.13
N ARG A 56 -8.07 12.66 2.06
CA ARG A 56 -7.95 14.14 2.18
C ARG A 56 -9.21 14.92 1.81
N LYS A 57 -10.27 14.22 1.42
CA LYS A 57 -11.62 14.76 1.57
C LYS A 57 -12.03 14.51 3.01
N GLY A 58 -11.66 15.45 3.89
CA GLY A 58 -11.98 15.42 5.31
C GLY A 58 -13.40 14.94 5.56
N VAL A 59 -13.60 14.23 6.67
CA VAL A 59 -14.88 13.65 7.01
C VAL A 59 -15.99 14.72 6.95
N CYS A 60 -17.16 14.36 6.42
CA CYS A 60 -18.28 15.29 6.36
C CYS A 60 -18.69 15.70 7.77
N ASN A 61 -18.32 16.91 8.18
CA ASN A 61 -18.65 17.43 9.51
C ASN A 61 -20.16 17.47 9.77
N HIS A 62 -20.97 17.67 8.73
CA HIS A 62 -22.43 17.66 8.87
C HIS A 62 -22.92 16.25 9.17
N PHE A 63 -22.47 15.24 8.41
CA PHE A 63 -22.81 13.83 8.67
C PHE A 63 -22.35 13.35 10.05
N ILE A 64 -21.17 13.80 10.52
CA ILE A 64 -20.69 13.47 11.87
C ILE A 64 -21.49 14.16 12.96
N LYS A 65 -21.87 15.42 12.76
CA LYS A 65 -22.59 16.20 13.78
C LYS A 65 -24.07 15.83 13.86
N THR A 66 -24.71 15.52 12.74
CA THR A 66 -26.17 15.33 12.66
C THR A 66 -26.58 13.91 12.27
N GLY A 67 -25.64 13.05 11.87
CA GLY A 67 -25.93 11.70 11.36
C GLY A 67 -26.56 11.69 9.96
N PHE A 68 -26.74 12.86 9.34
CA PHE A 68 -27.41 13.02 8.06
C PHE A 68 -26.62 14.00 7.20
N CYS A 69 -26.57 13.77 5.89
CA CYS A 69 -26.01 14.74 4.97
C CYS A 69 -27.04 15.02 3.90
N GLN A 70 -27.36 16.30 3.70
CA GLN A 70 -28.28 16.74 2.66
C GLN A 70 -27.87 16.32 1.24
N TYR A 71 -26.58 15.99 1.04
CA TYR A 71 -26.03 15.53 -0.25
C TYR A 71 -25.99 14.00 -0.40
N GLY A 72 -26.39 13.23 0.64
CA GLY A 72 -26.44 11.77 0.60
C GLY A 72 -25.14 11.13 0.09
N ASP A 73 -25.27 10.20 -0.86
CA ASP A 73 -24.16 9.51 -1.53
C ASP A 73 -23.44 10.36 -2.60
N SER A 74 -23.97 11.54 -2.95
CA SER A 74 -23.29 12.53 -3.81
C SER A 74 -22.41 13.51 -3.03
N CYS A 75 -22.17 13.28 -1.74
CA CYS A 75 -21.36 14.18 -0.92
C CYS A 75 -19.88 14.17 -1.34
N LYS A 76 -19.30 15.37 -1.44
CA LYS A 76 -17.88 15.57 -1.77
C LYS A 76 -16.93 15.03 -0.67
N TYR A 77 -17.44 14.86 0.56
CA TYR A 77 -16.71 14.54 1.78
C TYR A 77 -16.98 13.10 2.23
N PHE A 78 -16.00 12.49 2.90
CA PHE A 78 -16.13 11.09 3.33
C PHE A 78 -17.20 10.94 4.42
N HIS A 79 -18.18 10.06 4.20
CA HIS A 79 -19.13 9.61 5.23
C HIS A 79 -18.63 8.28 5.78
N PRO A 80 -18.05 8.24 7.00
CA PRO A 80 -17.75 6.97 7.63
C PRO A 80 -19.07 6.28 7.94
N LYS A 81 -19.46 5.33 7.08
CA LYS A 81 -20.46 4.32 7.43
C LYS A 81 -19.87 3.54 8.59
N SER A 82 -20.32 3.85 9.82
CA SER A 82 -20.03 3.03 10.99
C SER A 82 -20.47 1.62 10.66
N ASN A 83 -19.51 0.75 10.35
CA ASN A 83 -19.72 -0.67 10.14
C ASN A 83 -19.95 -1.30 11.51
N LEU A 84 -21.13 -1.05 12.08
CA LEU A 84 -21.63 -1.85 13.20
C LEU A 84 -23.05 -2.28 12.87
N SER A 85 -23.14 -3.43 12.23
CA SER A 85 -24.24 -4.40 12.42
C SER A 85 -25.63 -3.95 11.99
N ASN A 86 -25.99 -4.25 10.73
CA ASN A 86 -27.26 -4.95 10.54
C ASN A 86 -26.99 -6.28 9.84
N VAL A 87 -26.81 -7.30 10.67
CA VAL A 87 -27.06 -8.68 10.30
C VAL A 87 -28.52 -8.75 9.83
N ASN A 88 -28.71 -9.26 8.60
CA ASN A 88 -29.94 -9.84 8.07
C ASN A 88 -31.02 -8.88 7.52
N ALA A 89 -31.14 -8.80 6.20
CA ALA A 89 -32.27 -9.42 5.47
C ALA A 89 -32.29 -9.03 3.98
N GLN A 90 -32.64 -10.01 3.12
CA GLN A 90 -33.10 -9.90 1.72
C GLN A 90 -31.98 -9.76 0.67
N GLY A 91 -31.66 -10.74 -0.19
CA GLY A 91 -32.39 -11.93 -0.63
C GLY A 91 -32.24 -12.03 -2.15
N VAL A 92 -31.24 -12.76 -2.64
CA VAL A 92 -31.15 -13.11 -4.07
C VAL A 92 -31.44 -14.60 -4.24
N SER A 93 -32.71 -14.95 -4.03
CA SER A 93 -33.30 -16.20 -4.49
C SER A 93 -34.09 -15.93 -5.77
N GLY A 94 -33.60 -16.46 -6.89
CA GLY A 94 -34.37 -16.93 -8.06
C GLY A 94 -35.19 -15.93 -8.90
N ILE A 95 -35.08 -16.01 -10.23
CA ILE A 95 -36.04 -16.75 -11.06
C ILE A 95 -35.71 -16.60 -12.56
N SER A 96 -35.89 -17.71 -13.27
CA SER A 96 -35.81 -17.93 -14.71
C SER A 96 -36.75 -17.04 -15.54
N ARG A 97 -36.35 -16.73 -16.78
CA ARG A 97 -37.07 -17.09 -18.02
C ARG A 97 -36.17 -16.88 -19.22
#